data_AF-A0A4R4Z1X0-F1
#
_entry.id   AF-A0A4R4Z1X0-F1
#
_cell.length_a   1.000
_cell.length_b   1.000
_cell.length_c   1.000
_cell.angle_alpha   90.00
_cell.angle_beta   90.00
_cell.angle_gamma   90.00
#
_symmetry.space_group_name_H-M   'P 1'
#
loop_
_entity.id
_entity.type
_entity.pdbx_description
1 polymer ?
#
loop_
_entity_poly.entity_id
_entity_poly.type
_entity_poly.pdbx_seq_one_letter_code
_entity_poly.pdbx_strand_id
1 'polypeptide(L)'
;MNMRHTRRWPASLAVVAVLVLQLLIPTQISTFPRWVMPALGALLLLPLVWMNPFHLRRDEPWLRWVELALLALLVLANAIYLAELIFYLNSGAANNGLVLVKSAALIWATNVVAFGVWYWEVDRGGPFARAPEHGRTEERADLLFPQMTVDLPGWNKWIPGFTDYLFVAFTAATAFSPTDTMPLTARVKVLMAIQSAIALLTVAVVAARAVNVL
;
A
#
# COMPACT_ATOMS: atom_id res chain seq x y z
N MET A 1 -2.17 -26.28 -15.15
CA MET A 1 -1.76 -25.99 -13.76
C MET A 1 -2.44 -24.69 -13.36
N ASN A 2 -3.55 -24.79 -12.61
CA ASN A 2 -4.45 -23.66 -12.32
C ASN A 2 -3.87 -22.77 -11.21
N MET A 3 -3.03 -21.80 -11.57
CA MET A 3 -2.54 -20.83 -10.59
C MET A 3 -3.59 -19.72 -10.41
N ARG A 4 -4.40 -19.87 -9.35
CA ARG A 4 -5.47 -18.95 -8.92
C ARG A 4 -4.88 -17.65 -8.30
N HIS A 5 -4.21 -16.83 -9.11
CA HIS A 5 -3.57 -15.58 -8.66
C HIS A 5 -4.56 -14.42 -8.39
N THR A 6 -5.84 -14.56 -8.73
CA THR A 6 -6.89 -13.52 -8.59
C THR A 6 -7.74 -13.64 -7.33
N ARG A 7 -7.19 -14.20 -6.25
CA ARG A 7 -7.87 -14.20 -4.94
C ARG A 7 -7.74 -12.82 -4.28
N ARG A 8 -8.86 -12.23 -3.83
CA ARG A 8 -8.88 -10.93 -3.13
C ARG A 8 -8.49 -10.98 -1.65
N TRP A 9 -8.58 -12.15 -0.99
CA TRP A 9 -8.30 -12.27 0.44
C TRP A 9 -6.92 -11.74 0.88
N PRO A 10 -5.81 -11.85 0.10
CA PRO A 10 -4.53 -11.29 0.51
C PRO A 10 -4.56 -9.76 0.60
N ALA A 11 -5.24 -9.10 -0.34
CA ALA A 11 -5.41 -7.64 -0.33
C ALA A 11 -6.29 -7.19 0.83
N SER A 12 -7.38 -7.91 1.13
CA SER A 12 -8.21 -7.63 2.31
C SER A 12 -7.43 -7.82 3.61
N LEU A 13 -6.61 -8.86 3.71
CA LEU A 13 -5.73 -9.09 4.85
C LEU A 13 -4.68 -7.98 4.98
N ALA A 14 -4.12 -7.52 3.87
CA ALA A 14 -3.22 -6.37 3.84
C ALA A 14 -3.88 -5.09 4.35
N VAL A 15 -5.14 -4.82 3.98
CA VAL A 15 -5.89 -3.69 4.57
C VAL A 15 -6.04 -3.87 6.07
N VAL A 16 -6.46 -5.05 6.54
CA VAL A 16 -6.55 -5.32 8.00
C VAL A 16 -5.20 -5.12 8.68
N ALA A 17 -4.11 -5.55 8.06
CA ALA A 17 -2.76 -5.31 8.57
C ALA A 17 -2.45 -3.81 8.69
N VAL A 18 -2.83 -2.99 7.70
CA VAL A 18 -2.70 -1.53 7.79
C VAL A 18 -3.49 -0.99 8.99
N LEU A 19 -4.75 -1.40 9.18
CA LEU A 19 -5.58 -0.93 10.30
C LEU A 19 -4.94 -1.31 11.66
N VAL A 20 -4.36 -2.50 11.75
CA VAL A 20 -3.62 -2.94 12.95
C VAL A 20 -2.35 -2.10 13.14
N LEU A 21 -1.57 -1.85 12.10
CA LEU A 21 -0.36 -1.02 12.18
C LEU A 21 -0.70 0.40 12.66
N GLN A 22 -1.79 0.98 12.17
CA GLN A 22 -2.30 2.28 12.61
C GLN A 22 -2.66 2.29 14.10
N LEU A 23 -3.27 1.22 14.63
CA LEU A 23 -3.58 1.09 16.07
C LEU A 23 -2.33 0.99 16.95
N LEU A 24 -1.20 0.55 16.39
CA LEU A 24 0.07 0.40 17.10
C LEU A 24 0.91 1.69 17.13
N ILE A 25 0.49 2.73 16.40
CA ILE A 25 1.14 4.03 16.40
C ILE A 25 1.15 4.61 17.82
N PRO A 26 2.31 5.07 18.34
CA PRO A 26 2.39 5.64 19.67
C PRO A 26 1.51 6.88 19.85
N THR A 27 0.79 6.96 20.98
CA THR A 27 -0.11 8.09 21.28
C THR A 27 0.63 9.41 21.49
N GLN A 28 1.94 9.38 21.68
CA GLN A 28 2.78 10.57 21.83
C GLN A 28 2.86 11.41 20.55
N ILE A 29 2.68 10.77 19.38
CA ILE A 29 2.71 11.48 18.09
C ILE A 29 1.31 11.77 17.56
N SER A 30 0.29 11.01 17.97
CA SER A 30 -1.04 11.15 17.39
C SER A 30 -1.89 12.21 18.09
N THR A 31 -2.40 13.17 17.32
CA THR A 31 -3.33 14.22 17.77
C THR A 31 -4.74 13.67 17.97
N PHE A 32 -5.12 12.68 17.16
CA PHE A 32 -6.44 12.06 17.20
C PHE A 32 -6.45 10.82 18.11
N PRO A 33 -7.62 10.41 18.63
CA PRO A 33 -7.74 9.12 19.26
C PRO A 33 -7.33 8.01 18.29
N ARG A 34 -6.44 7.10 18.74
CA ARG A 34 -5.83 6.02 17.93
C ARG A 34 -6.81 5.15 17.13
N TRP A 35 -8.09 5.13 17.51
CA TRP A 35 -9.12 4.32 16.88
C TRP A 35 -9.84 5.03 15.72
N VAL A 36 -9.72 6.34 15.55
CA VAL A 36 -10.48 7.11 14.56
C VAL A 36 -10.13 6.67 13.13
N MET A 37 -8.85 6.75 12.74
CA MET A 37 -8.43 6.36 11.38
C MET A 37 -8.70 4.87 11.10
N PRO A 38 -8.39 3.93 12.03
CA PRO A 38 -8.75 2.52 11.85
C PRO A 38 -10.25 2.27 11.75
N ALA A 39 -11.09 2.97 12.51
CA ALA A 39 -12.53 2.82 12.46
C ALA A 39 -13.11 3.30 11.13
N LEU A 40 -12.63 4.43 10.60
CA LEU A 40 -13.03 4.92 9.28
C LEU A 40 -12.61 3.95 8.17
N GLY A 41 -11.39 3.41 8.25
CA GLY A 41 -10.92 2.37 7.32
C GLY A 41 -11.74 1.09 7.42
N ALA A 42 -12.06 0.63 8.63
CA ALA A 42 -12.91 -0.53 8.86
C ALA A 42 -14.33 -0.30 8.29
N LEU A 43 -14.91 0.88 8.49
CA LEU A 43 -16.23 1.23 7.96
C LEU A 43 -16.29 1.13 6.44
N LEU A 44 -15.26 1.57 5.72
CA LEU A 44 -15.16 1.44 4.27
C LEU A 44 -14.83 0.01 3.83
N LEU A 45 -14.13 -0.77 4.65
CA LEU A 45 -13.81 -2.17 4.38
C LEU A 45 -15.03 -3.10 4.50
N LEU A 46 -15.93 -2.84 5.45
CA LEU A 46 -17.12 -3.67 5.71
C LEU A 46 -17.97 -3.98 4.46
N PRO A 47 -18.43 -3.00 3.66
CA PRO A 47 -19.22 -3.29 2.45
C PRO A 47 -18.43 -4.11 1.43
N LEU A 48 -17.12 -3.89 1.31
CA LEU A 48 -16.25 -4.63 0.38
C LEU A 48 -16.16 -6.11 0.75
N VAL A 49 -15.96 -6.40 2.04
CA VAL A 49 -15.87 -7.76 2.56
C VAL A 49 -17.24 -8.45 2.54
N TRP A 50 -18.32 -7.76 2.89
CA TRP A 50 -19.65 -8.36 2.93
C TRP A 50 -20.13 -8.75 1.53
N MET A 51 -19.98 -7.86 0.54
CA MET A 51 -20.47 -8.13 -0.81
C MET A 51 -19.60 -9.10 -1.59
N ASN A 52 -18.32 -9.24 -1.22
CA ASN A 52 -17.35 -10.01 -1.99
C ASN A 52 -16.30 -10.66 -1.09
N PRO A 53 -16.70 -11.59 -0.19
CA PRO A 53 -15.84 -12.05 0.90
C PRO A 53 -14.67 -12.92 0.43
N PHE A 54 -14.85 -13.70 -0.65
CA PHE A 54 -13.86 -14.71 -1.06
C PHE A 54 -13.67 -14.88 -2.57
N HIS A 55 -14.61 -14.42 -3.40
CA HIS A 55 -14.59 -14.60 -4.86
C HIS A 55 -15.24 -13.39 -5.53
N LEU A 56 -14.56 -12.84 -6.53
CA LEU A 56 -14.96 -11.72 -7.39
C LEU A 56 -16.26 -12.02 -8.19
N ARG A 57 -17.39 -12.21 -7.52
CA ARG A 57 -18.62 -12.71 -8.18
C ARG A 57 -19.47 -11.62 -8.82
N ARG A 58 -19.30 -10.36 -8.43
CA ARG A 58 -20.08 -9.21 -8.91
C ARG A 58 -19.17 -8.01 -9.19
N ASP A 59 -19.31 -7.45 -10.38
CA ASP A 59 -18.71 -6.16 -10.77
C ASP A 59 -19.73 -5.05 -10.49
N GLU A 60 -19.63 -4.45 -9.31
CA GLU A 60 -20.47 -3.31 -8.93
C GLU A 60 -19.65 -2.03 -9.05
N PRO A 61 -19.96 -1.10 -9.98
CA PRO A 61 -19.15 0.09 -10.24
C PRO A 61 -18.92 0.98 -9.01
N TRP A 62 -19.84 0.97 -8.05
CA TRP A 62 -19.72 1.77 -6.83
C TRP A 62 -18.71 1.18 -5.83
N LEU A 63 -18.50 -0.14 -5.80
CA LEU A 63 -17.50 -0.77 -4.94
C LEU A 63 -16.09 -0.29 -5.30
N ARG A 64 -15.85 -0.02 -6.58
CA ARG A 64 -14.59 0.57 -7.07
C ARG A 64 -14.31 1.92 -6.42
N TRP A 65 -15.33 2.77 -6.31
CA TRP A 65 -15.18 4.08 -5.65
C TRP A 65 -14.94 3.94 -4.15
N VAL A 66 -15.58 2.98 -3.49
CA VAL A 66 -15.34 2.68 -2.07
C VAL A 66 -13.93 2.14 -1.83
N GLU A 67 -13.43 1.27 -2.71
CA GLU A 67 -12.04 0.78 -2.68
C GLU A 67 -11.04 1.94 -2.83
N LEU A 68 -11.24 2.82 -3.83
CA LEU A 68 -10.38 3.97 -4.05
C LEU A 68 -10.43 4.96 -2.86
N ALA A 69 -11.62 5.20 -2.29
CA ALA A 69 -11.78 6.05 -1.12
C ALA A 69 -11.08 5.47 0.11
N LEU A 70 -11.21 4.16 0.35
CA LEU A 70 -10.50 3.45 1.40
C LEU A 70 -8.99 3.59 1.24
N LEU A 71 -8.46 3.30 0.05
CA LEU A 71 -7.04 3.39 -0.20
C LEU A 71 -6.49 4.82 -0.09
N ALA A 72 -7.25 5.82 -0.53
CA ALA A 72 -6.91 7.23 -0.35
C ALA A 72 -6.88 7.60 1.13
N LEU A 73 -7.86 7.15 1.91
CA LEU A 73 -7.91 7.35 3.35
C LEU A 73 -6.69 6.72 4.06
N LEU A 74 -6.30 5.49 3.70
CA LEU A 74 -5.15 4.82 4.31
C LEU A 74 -3.84 5.58 4.07
N VAL A 75 -3.62 6.05 2.84
CA VAL A 75 -2.42 6.84 2.48
C VAL A 75 -2.45 8.21 3.15
N LEU A 76 -3.61 8.89 3.16
CA LEU A 76 -3.75 10.18 3.82
C LEU A 76 -3.51 10.09 5.33
N ALA A 77 -4.07 9.07 6.00
CA ALA A 77 -3.82 8.81 7.41
C ALA A 77 -2.32 8.57 7.68
N ASN A 78 -1.65 7.79 6.83
CA ASN A 78 -0.21 7.55 6.96
C ASN A 78 0.63 8.83 6.76
N ALA A 79 0.24 9.69 5.82
CA ALA A 79 0.87 10.98 5.60
C ALA A 79 0.67 11.95 6.78
N ILE A 80 -0.50 11.93 7.42
CA ILE A 80 -0.78 12.68 8.66
C ILE A 80 0.14 12.19 9.78
N TYR A 81 0.26 10.87 10.00
CA TYR A 81 1.18 10.34 11.01
C TYR A 81 2.64 10.70 10.75
N LEU A 82 3.07 10.75 9.49
CA LEU A 82 4.40 11.24 9.13
C LEU A 82 4.57 12.73 9.44
N ALA A 83 3.60 13.58 9.10
CA ALA A 83 3.64 14.99 9.43
C ALA A 83 3.71 15.20 10.96
N GLU A 84 2.87 14.49 11.72
CA GLU A 84 2.91 14.47 13.18
C GLU A 84 4.27 14.04 13.74
N LEU A 85 4.89 13.01 13.16
CA LEU A 85 6.23 12.57 13.55
C LEU A 85 7.29 13.67 13.31
N ILE A 86 7.20 14.38 12.18
CA ILE A 86 8.09 15.52 11.86
C ILE A 86 7.88 16.66 12.86
N PHE A 87 6.64 17.01 13.17
CA PHE A 87 6.34 18.04 14.19
C PHE A 87 6.84 17.63 15.57
N TYR A 88 6.63 16.37 15.96
CA TYR A 88 7.12 15.83 17.22
C TYR A 88 8.64 15.93 17.32
N LEU A 89 9.39 15.65 16.24
CA LEU A 89 10.84 15.83 16.20
C LEU A 89 11.25 17.31 16.37
N ASN A 90 10.58 18.23 15.68
CA ASN A 90 10.90 19.66 15.72
C ASN A 90 10.54 20.33 17.05
N SER A 91 9.55 19.81 17.78
CA SER A 91 9.12 20.37 19.06
C SER A 91 10.13 20.21 20.20
N GLY A 92 11.21 19.46 20.01
CA GLY A 92 12.16 19.10 21.06
C GLY A 92 11.62 18.09 22.09
N ALA A 93 10.36 17.67 21.97
CA ALA A 93 9.74 16.65 22.83
C ALA A 93 10.24 15.22 22.54
N ALA A 94 11.00 15.03 21.45
CA ALA A 94 11.56 13.75 21.01
C ALA A 94 12.73 13.24 21.89
N ASN A 95 12.56 13.22 23.21
CA ASN A 95 13.55 12.70 24.17
C ASN A 95 13.61 11.17 24.18
N ASN A 96 12.63 10.49 23.59
CA ASN A 96 12.58 9.04 23.50
C ASN A 96 12.82 8.56 22.07
N GLY A 97 14.06 8.17 21.76
CA GLY A 97 14.45 7.64 20.45
C GLY A 97 13.68 6.37 20.05
N LEU A 98 13.26 5.55 21.02
CA LEU A 98 12.47 4.34 20.75
C LEU A 98 11.10 4.68 20.14
N VAL A 99 10.45 5.75 20.62
CA VAL A 99 9.17 6.22 20.07
C VAL A 99 9.34 6.65 18.63
N LEU A 100 10.44 7.34 18.30
CA LEU A 100 10.73 7.79 16.95
C LEU A 100 10.96 6.61 15.99
N VAL A 101 11.84 5.69 16.36
CA VAL A 101 12.16 4.50 15.54
C VAL A 101 10.93 3.62 15.35
N LYS A 102 10.17 3.36 16.42
CA LYS A 102 8.93 2.58 16.34
C LYS A 102 7.91 3.25 15.41
N SER A 103 7.70 4.55 15.55
CA SER A 103 6.74 5.29 14.71
C SER A 103 7.15 5.25 13.25
N ALA A 104 8.42 5.53 12.95
CA ALA A 104 8.94 5.48 11.59
C ALA A 104 8.84 4.09 10.97
N ALA A 105 9.14 3.03 11.73
CA ALA A 105 8.99 1.65 11.26
C ALA A 105 7.53 1.30 10.94
N LEU A 106 6.59 1.72 11.78
CA LEU A 106 5.14 1.51 11.56
C LEU A 106 4.63 2.31 10.35
N ILE A 107 5.04 3.57 10.20
CA ILE A 107 4.68 4.43 9.06
C ILE A 107 5.24 3.86 7.76
N TRP A 108 6.51 3.42 7.77
CA TRP A 108 7.14 2.81 6.61
C TRP A 108 6.47 1.49 6.23
N ALA A 109 6.19 0.61 7.20
CA ALA A 109 5.48 -0.65 6.94
C ALA A 109 4.07 -0.39 6.41
N THR A 110 3.35 0.57 6.99
CA THR A 110 2.03 1.00 6.50
C THR A 110 2.10 1.53 5.07
N ASN A 111 3.13 2.32 4.75
CA ASN A 111 3.36 2.83 3.40
C ASN A 111 3.53 1.69 2.39
N VAL A 112 4.39 0.70 2.69
CA VAL A 112 4.61 -0.46 1.84
C VAL A 112 3.32 -1.23 1.59
N VAL A 113 2.59 -1.56 2.65
CA VAL A 113 1.37 -2.38 2.54
C VAL A 113 0.26 -1.61 1.82
N ALA A 114 0.01 -0.35 2.18
CA ALA A 114 -1.03 0.46 1.57
C ALA A 114 -0.78 0.69 0.07
N PHE A 115 0.47 0.98 -0.31
CA PHE A 115 0.81 1.16 -1.73
C PHE A 115 0.81 -0.16 -2.51
N GLY A 116 1.14 -1.29 -1.87
CA GLY A 116 0.97 -2.62 -2.46
C GLY A 116 -0.49 -2.89 -2.84
N VAL A 117 -1.45 -2.51 -1.98
CA VAL A 117 -2.88 -2.60 -2.31
C VAL A 117 -3.28 -1.58 -3.38
N TRP A 118 -2.76 -0.35 -3.36
CA TRP A 118 -2.99 0.62 -4.45
C TRP A 118 -2.56 0.11 -5.81
N TYR A 119 -1.35 -0.44 -5.93
CA TYR A 119 -0.87 -0.97 -7.20
C TYR A 119 -1.68 -2.18 -7.66
N TRP A 120 -2.02 -3.07 -6.73
CA TRP A 120 -2.93 -4.19 -6.99
C TRP A 120 -4.29 -3.68 -7.49
N GLU A 121 -4.87 -2.64 -6.90
CA GLU A 121 -6.18 -2.16 -7.32
C GLU A 121 -6.13 -1.39 -8.63
N VAL A 122 -5.07 -0.62 -8.92
CA VAL A 122 -5.03 0.25 -10.11
C VAL A 122 -4.65 -0.48 -11.39
N ASP A 123 -3.69 -1.42 -11.33
CA ASP A 123 -3.10 -2.02 -12.52
C ASP A 123 -4.12 -2.75 -13.40
N ARG A 124 -4.07 -2.57 -14.73
CA ARG A 124 -4.93 -3.26 -15.72
C ARG A 124 -6.44 -3.14 -15.45
N GLY A 125 -6.88 -2.07 -14.79
CA GLY A 125 -8.29 -1.84 -14.45
C GLY A 125 -8.75 -2.57 -13.18
N GLY A 126 -7.82 -3.18 -12.45
CA GLY A 126 -8.04 -3.81 -11.15
C GLY A 126 -8.27 -5.32 -11.18
N PRO A 127 -8.47 -5.94 -10.01
CA PRO A 127 -8.44 -7.39 -9.83
C PRO A 127 -9.55 -8.11 -10.60
N PHE A 128 -10.72 -7.48 -10.73
CA PHE A 128 -11.85 -8.02 -11.48
C PHE A 128 -11.53 -8.09 -12.98
N ALA A 129 -10.90 -7.04 -13.54
CA ALA A 129 -10.50 -7.01 -14.94
C ALA A 129 -9.39 -8.03 -15.26
N ARG A 130 -8.46 -8.25 -14.33
CA ARG A 130 -7.36 -9.23 -14.47
C ARG A 130 -7.80 -10.70 -14.32
N ALA A 131 -9.05 -10.97 -13.93
CA ALA A 131 -9.55 -12.32 -13.73
C ALA A 131 -10.16 -12.86 -15.04
N PRO A 132 -9.55 -13.88 -15.69
CA PRO A 132 -10.02 -14.39 -16.98
C PRO A 132 -11.45 -14.94 -16.93
N GLU A 133 -11.89 -15.34 -15.74
CA GLU A 133 -13.21 -15.90 -15.44
C GLU A 133 -14.36 -14.89 -15.50
N HIS A 134 -14.09 -13.59 -15.60
CA HIS A 134 -15.14 -12.55 -15.54
C HIS A 134 -15.46 -11.90 -16.88
N GLY A 135 -14.74 -12.24 -17.95
CA GLY A 135 -15.03 -11.75 -19.31
C GLY A 135 -14.90 -10.23 -19.50
N ARG A 136 -14.44 -9.49 -18.49
CA ARG A 136 -14.12 -8.06 -18.59
C ARG A 136 -12.83 -7.91 -19.39
N THR A 137 -12.81 -6.99 -20.34
CA THR A 137 -11.61 -6.67 -21.11
C THR A 137 -10.56 -6.06 -20.19
N GLU A 138 -9.39 -6.70 -20.08
CA GLU A 138 -8.23 -6.14 -19.40
C GLU A 138 -7.86 -4.78 -19.98
N GLU A 139 -7.64 -3.79 -19.12
CA GLU A 139 -7.05 -2.53 -19.55
C GLU A 139 -5.56 -2.72 -19.86
N ARG A 140 -4.95 -1.73 -20.52
CA ARG A 140 -3.50 -1.66 -20.69
C ARG A 140 -2.77 -1.80 -19.34
N ALA A 141 -1.63 -2.47 -19.36
CA ALA A 141 -0.79 -2.60 -18.17
C ALA A 141 -0.32 -1.23 -17.66
N ASP A 142 -0.39 -1.04 -16.34
CA ASP A 142 0.17 0.12 -15.66
C ASP A 142 1.57 -0.15 -15.13
N LEU A 143 1.84 -1.40 -14.79
CA LEU A 143 3.14 -1.91 -14.38
C LEU A 143 3.62 -2.99 -15.36
N LEU A 144 4.84 -2.83 -15.85
CA LEU A 144 5.53 -3.84 -16.64
C LEU A 144 6.41 -4.68 -15.73
N PHE A 145 5.96 -5.89 -15.40
CA PHE A 145 6.72 -6.84 -14.61
C PHE A 145 7.73 -7.58 -15.50
N PRO A 146 8.94 -7.93 -15.01
CA PRO A 146 9.94 -8.67 -15.79
C PRO A 146 9.43 -9.96 -16.41
N GLN A 147 8.55 -10.67 -15.70
CA GLN A 147 7.87 -11.89 -16.11
C GLN A 147 7.09 -11.73 -17.43
N MET A 148 6.69 -10.49 -17.77
CA MET A 148 5.97 -10.17 -19.00
C MET A 148 6.90 -9.98 -20.20
N THR A 149 8.20 -9.82 -19.97
CA THR A 149 9.19 -9.53 -21.03
C THR A 149 10.17 -10.67 -21.26
N VAL A 150 10.22 -11.66 -20.36
CA VAL A 150 11.12 -12.80 -20.46
C VAL A 150 10.52 -13.92 -21.31
N ASP A 151 11.32 -14.47 -22.22
CA ASP A 151 10.99 -15.68 -22.96
C ASP A 151 11.53 -16.91 -22.21
N LEU A 152 10.87 -17.24 -21.10
CA LEU A 152 11.21 -18.39 -20.26
C LEU A 152 10.03 -19.38 -20.21
N PRO A 153 10.27 -20.70 -20.33
CA PRO A 153 9.22 -21.70 -20.22
C PRO A 153 8.40 -21.53 -18.93
N GLY A 154 7.08 -21.46 -19.06
CA GLY A 154 6.14 -21.33 -17.93
C GLY A 154 5.67 -19.91 -17.63
N TRP A 155 6.25 -18.87 -18.24
CA TRP A 155 5.89 -17.46 -17.97
C TRP A 155 4.90 -16.84 -18.98
N ASN A 156 4.66 -17.51 -20.12
CA ASN A 156 3.83 -16.99 -21.22
C ASN A 156 2.36 -16.70 -20.85
N LYS A 157 1.87 -17.27 -19.74
CA LYS A 157 0.50 -17.05 -19.21
C LYS A 157 0.53 -16.51 -17.77
N TRP A 158 1.67 -16.00 -17.34
CA TRP A 158 1.81 -15.47 -15.99
C TRP A 158 0.99 -14.18 -15.84
N ILE A 159 0.37 -14.05 -14.67
CA ILE A 159 -0.41 -12.87 -14.28
C ILE A 159 0.07 -12.50 -12.87
N PRO A 160 0.35 -11.22 -12.60
CA PRO A 160 0.79 -10.80 -11.27
C PRO A 160 -0.29 -11.08 -10.23
N GLY A 161 0.12 -11.67 -9.10
CA GLY A 161 -0.66 -11.80 -7.88
C GLY A 161 -0.36 -10.66 -6.90
N PHE A 162 -1.13 -10.55 -5.81
CA PHE A 162 -0.97 -9.47 -4.83
C PHE A 162 0.46 -9.35 -4.28
N THR A 163 1.14 -10.48 -4.07
CA THR A 163 2.53 -10.51 -3.58
C THR A 163 3.49 -9.79 -4.52
N ASP A 164 3.28 -9.85 -5.83
CA ASP A 164 4.12 -9.17 -6.81
C ASP A 164 4.01 -7.64 -6.66
N TYR A 165 2.81 -7.13 -6.42
CA TYR A 165 2.61 -5.69 -6.15
C TYR A 165 3.11 -5.26 -4.78
N LEU A 166 3.01 -6.13 -3.77
CA LEU A 166 3.60 -5.87 -2.45
C LEU A 166 5.13 -5.81 -2.56
N PHE A 167 5.74 -6.67 -3.37
CA PHE A 167 7.17 -6.63 -3.66
C PHE A 167 7.55 -5.32 -4.37
N VAL A 168 6.80 -4.91 -5.40
CA VAL A 168 6.98 -3.60 -6.08
C VAL A 168 6.89 -2.43 -5.09
N ALA A 169 5.92 -2.46 -4.17
CA ALA A 169 5.79 -1.42 -3.15
C ALA A 169 6.97 -1.44 -2.17
N PHE A 170 7.41 -2.62 -1.74
CA PHE A 170 8.57 -2.75 -0.86
C PHE A 170 9.84 -2.19 -1.52
N THR A 171 10.11 -2.55 -2.77
CA THR A 171 11.28 -2.09 -3.51
C THR A 171 11.24 -0.58 -3.77
N ALA A 172 10.10 -0.04 -4.18
CA ALA A 172 9.90 1.40 -4.38
C ALA A 172 10.06 2.23 -3.08
N ALA A 173 9.67 1.68 -1.93
CA ALA A 173 9.86 2.33 -0.62
C ALA A 173 11.28 2.21 -0.08
N THR A 174 12.04 1.20 -0.51
CA THR A 174 13.39 0.92 0.00
C THR A 174 14.47 1.58 -0.85
N ALA A 175 14.26 1.72 -2.17
CA ALA A 175 15.17 2.34 -3.14
C ALA A 175 16.60 1.72 -3.25
N PHE A 176 16.93 0.68 -2.48
CA PHE A 176 18.20 -0.07 -2.55
C PHE A 176 18.11 -1.43 -3.29
N SER A 177 16.96 -1.75 -3.87
CA SER A 177 16.67 -3.02 -4.55
C SER A 177 16.67 -2.86 -6.09
N PRO A 178 16.73 -3.96 -6.87
CA PRO A 178 16.54 -3.87 -8.31
C PRO A 178 15.15 -3.31 -8.63
N THR A 179 15.09 -2.17 -9.31
CA THR A 179 13.84 -1.58 -9.82
C THR A 179 13.49 -2.20 -11.16
N ASP A 180 13.06 -3.46 -11.13
CA ASP A 180 12.83 -4.30 -12.30
C ASP A 180 11.43 -4.12 -12.93
N THR A 181 10.46 -3.63 -12.15
CA THR A 181 9.10 -3.36 -12.61
C THR A 181 8.97 -1.89 -13.03
N MET A 182 8.61 -1.65 -14.30
CA MET A 182 8.52 -0.29 -14.84
C MET A 182 7.10 0.31 -14.73
N PRO A 183 6.94 1.54 -14.21
CA PRO A 183 5.66 2.25 -14.25
C PRO A 183 5.39 2.80 -15.66
N LEU A 184 4.38 2.25 -16.34
CA LEU A 184 4.03 2.61 -17.71
C LEU A 184 3.13 3.84 -17.77
N THR A 185 2.13 3.94 -16.89
CA THR A 185 1.12 5.00 -16.93
C THR A 185 1.42 6.17 -15.99
N ALA A 186 0.91 7.36 -16.34
CA ALA A 186 1.09 8.57 -15.53
C ALA A 186 0.53 8.40 -14.10
N ARG A 187 -0.61 7.71 -13.93
CA ARG A 187 -1.23 7.46 -12.62
C ARG A 187 -0.31 6.67 -11.69
N VAL A 188 0.33 5.61 -12.18
CA VAL A 188 1.25 4.81 -11.36
C VAL A 188 2.56 5.53 -11.12
N LYS A 189 3.06 6.33 -12.06
CA LYS A 189 4.23 7.21 -11.82
C LYS A 189 3.99 8.19 -10.68
N VAL A 190 2.81 8.81 -10.62
CA VAL A 190 2.44 9.71 -9.52
C VAL A 190 2.31 8.94 -8.20
N LEU A 191 1.63 7.79 -8.19
CA LEU A 191 1.52 6.95 -6.97
C LEU A 191 2.90 6.53 -6.44
N MET A 192 3.79 6.07 -7.32
CA MET A 192 5.17 5.72 -6.96
C MET A 192 5.95 6.92 -6.41
N ALA A 193 5.82 8.10 -7.04
CA ALA A 193 6.48 9.31 -6.55
C ALA A 193 6.01 9.68 -5.14
N ILE A 194 4.69 9.60 -4.87
CA ILE A 194 4.13 9.85 -3.53
C ILE A 194 4.65 8.82 -2.53
N GLN A 195 4.63 7.53 -2.89
CA GLN A 195 5.11 6.46 -2.02
C GLN A 195 6.58 6.67 -1.64
N SER A 196 7.44 6.92 -2.62
CA SER A 196 8.87 7.14 -2.40
C SER A 196 9.14 8.41 -1.60
N ALA A 197 8.37 9.49 -1.80
CA ALA A 197 8.49 10.70 -0.99
C ALA A 197 8.15 10.44 0.48
N ILE A 198 7.05 9.73 0.77
CA ILE A 198 6.68 9.34 2.14
C ILE A 198 7.77 8.47 2.76
N ALA A 199 8.27 7.46 2.04
CA ALA A 199 9.31 6.56 2.54
C ALA A 199 10.63 7.31 2.82
N LEU A 200 11.06 8.16 1.88
CA LEU A 200 12.28 8.96 2.01
C LEU A 200 12.22 9.88 3.22
N LEU A 201 11.12 10.62 3.39
CA LEU A 201 10.93 11.49 4.54
C LEU A 201 10.91 10.70 5.86
N THR A 202 10.26 9.54 5.88
CA THR A 202 10.22 8.67 7.06
C THR A 202 11.62 8.22 7.49
N VAL A 203 12.46 7.79 6.54
CA VAL A 203 13.85 7.41 6.82
C VAL A 203 14.71 8.61 7.20
N ALA A 204 14.56 9.74 6.50
CA ALA A 204 15.31 10.96 6.75
C ALA A 204 15.08 11.51 8.16
N VAL A 205 13.86 11.44 8.68
CA VAL A 205 13.51 11.85 10.06
C VAL A 205 14.27 11.03 11.11
N VAL A 206 14.35 9.71 10.92
CA VAL A 206 15.09 8.83 11.84
C VAL A 206 16.59 9.10 11.76
N ALA A 207 17.13 9.22 10.54
CA ALA A 207 18.54 9.52 10.31
C ALA A 207 18.94 10.87 10.92
N ALA A 208 18.12 11.92 10.71
CA ALA A 208 18.35 13.25 11.26
C ALA A 208 18.39 13.23 12.80
N ARG A 209 17.51 12.47 13.46
CA ARG A 209 17.58 12.33 14.92
C ARG A 209 18.81 11.55 15.36
N ALA A 210 19.17 10.47 14.68
CA ALA A 210 20.36 9.69 15.02
C ALA A 210 21.63 10.54 14.98
N VAL A 211 21.76 11.41 13.97
CA VAL A 211 22.89 12.37 13.87
C VAL A 211 22.84 13.41 14.99
N ASN A 212 21.67 13.95 15.34
CA ASN A 212 21.54 14.97 16.38
C ASN A 212 21.76 14.44 17.83
N VAL A 213 21.91 13.13 18.01
CA VAL A 213 22.13 12.50 19.34
C VAL A 213 23.61 12.10 19.55
N LEU A 214 24.41 12.06 18.49
CA LEU A 214 25.86 11.85 18.53
C LEU A 214 26.59 13.16 18.81
#